data_AF-A0A267E4X9-F1
#
_entry.id   AF-A0A267E4X9-F1
#
_cell.length_a   1.000
_cell.length_b   1.000
_cell.length_c   1.000
_cell.angle_alpha   90.00
_cell.angle_beta   90.00
_cell.angle_gamma   90.00
#
_symmetry.space_group_name_H-M   'P 1'
#
loop_
_entity.id
_entity.type
_entity.pdbx_description
1 polymer ?
#
loop_
_entity_poly.entity_id
_entity_poly.type
_entity_poly.pdbx_seq_one_letter_code
_entity_poly.pdbx_strand_id
1 'polypeptide(L)'
;MKTVSRPLLRVKIDELFLRWFTEEATMSVLRENLQQLLEGESLAAMLAVAEPTPTLGPHQHAAGGMLTSPRPQTPPHHHLNTPGGLRSYSPRSPRRQAPIKNGGNGSSSGGVSPRRAMSGDSTTTKEASNSPQTSATSPTGPSSPTATATPSEDAASTPAGPVVTALLKEADSLRGQDIPRFYFPDTGRVSSAAPAAPVDDSRLVQALDEIQGQTVTLAQMADIAKAMGYPKFWKQPLFSAAGGTEQRPAAKDRLLTLRRELTKNFRDDSSRFVHLLTRGARQHLVSDDFLPLVQDIVDSHPGLSFLQEAPEFHGRYVNTVIARIFYEVNASWTGRITCQELRRSKLLATIASLELKDDINEVTDFFSYEHFYVIYCKFWDIDTDHDLFISKEDLRRHNNYALSDRIIDRIFSGAVSRNKSLLTESRMSYPDFVWFLLAEEDKRHPRSIEYWFRCMDLDGDGVISLYEMEYFYTEQMRRMEEARIEEYQGLQDCVCTMLDMVKPAQPNRIALGDLKRCKLAGVFFDTMFNLHKFLDYEQRDPFANLRDIQECAGMSDWEKYAAEMYEILVAEESNGAMHDDAAYADDFENMEEDPAENFRSGEGLKFLESFKGSKEI
;
A
#
# COMPACT_ATOMS: atom_id res chain seq x y z
N MET A 1 3.77 -37.93 5.88
CA MET A 1 4.64 -38.53 6.92
C MET A 1 5.39 -37.41 7.64
N LYS A 2 5.63 -37.61 8.93
CA LYS A 2 6.05 -36.65 9.96
C LYS A 2 7.33 -35.87 9.63
N THR A 3 7.34 -34.56 9.91
CA THR A 3 8.56 -33.75 10.03
C THR A 3 9.39 -34.29 11.18
N VAL A 4 10.54 -34.90 10.85
CA VAL A 4 11.56 -35.30 11.81
C VAL A 4 12.31 -34.03 12.22
N SER A 5 11.93 -33.49 13.37
CA SER A 5 12.72 -32.53 14.13
C SER A 5 14.10 -33.14 14.38
N ARG A 6 15.19 -32.38 14.18
CA ARG A 6 16.54 -32.81 14.54
C ARG A 6 16.51 -33.37 15.99
N PRO A 7 16.82 -34.66 16.21
CA PRO A 7 16.45 -35.38 17.43
C PRO A 7 17.07 -34.81 18.72
N LEU A 8 18.17 -34.06 18.62
CA LEU A 8 18.84 -33.46 19.78
C LEU A 8 18.20 -32.16 20.29
N LEU A 9 17.56 -31.38 19.42
CA LEU A 9 16.98 -30.09 19.77
C LEU A 9 15.59 -30.24 20.38
N ARG A 10 14.78 -31.16 19.82
CA ARG A 10 13.47 -31.50 20.37
C ARG A 10 13.57 -32.16 21.74
N VAL A 11 14.52 -33.09 21.92
CA VAL A 11 14.74 -33.75 23.21
C VAL A 11 15.14 -32.76 24.31
N LYS A 12 15.98 -31.76 23.99
CA LYS A 12 16.36 -30.71 24.96
C LYS A 12 15.23 -29.76 25.30
N ILE A 13 14.39 -29.40 24.33
CA ILE A 13 13.20 -28.58 24.57
C ILE A 13 12.19 -29.36 25.43
N ASP A 14 11.92 -30.62 25.08
CA ASP A 14 11.01 -31.48 25.83
C ASP A 14 11.52 -31.70 27.27
N GLU A 15 12.83 -31.90 27.47
CA GLU A 15 13.45 -32.03 28.79
C GLU A 15 13.34 -30.74 29.63
N LEU A 16 13.54 -29.57 29.02
CA LEU A 16 13.37 -28.28 29.69
C LEU A 16 11.91 -28.00 30.07
N PHE A 17 10.96 -28.33 29.18
CA PHE A 17 9.53 -28.22 29.45
C PHE A 17 9.09 -29.16 30.57
N LEU A 18 9.55 -30.42 30.55
CA LEU A 18 9.29 -31.38 31.62
C LEU A 18 9.87 -30.88 32.95
N ARG A 19 11.09 -30.35 32.93
CA ARG A 19 11.75 -29.83 34.14
C ARG A 19 11.00 -28.63 34.74
N TRP A 20 10.51 -27.73 33.88
CA TRP A 20 9.67 -26.59 34.26
C TRP A 20 8.32 -27.04 34.84
N PHE A 21 7.67 -28.04 34.24
CA PHE A 21 6.42 -28.61 34.78
C PHE A 21 6.62 -29.40 36.08
N THR A 22 7.81 -29.93 36.34
CA THR A 22 8.13 -30.61 37.60
C THR A 22 8.59 -29.67 38.72
N GLU A 23 8.79 -28.39 38.41
CA GLU A 23 9.18 -27.39 39.40
C GLU A 23 8.02 -27.10 40.35
N GLU A 24 8.26 -27.21 41.65
CA GLU A 24 7.21 -27.16 42.68
C GLU A 24 6.45 -25.82 42.69
N ALA A 25 7.16 -24.72 42.41
CA ALA A 25 6.56 -23.39 42.26
C ALA A 25 5.60 -23.33 41.06
N THR A 26 6.01 -23.86 39.90
CA THR A 26 5.19 -23.92 38.68
C THR A 26 3.95 -24.78 38.88
N MET A 27 4.12 -25.94 39.52
CA MET A 27 3.01 -26.83 39.86
C MET A 27 2.02 -26.20 40.84
N SER A 28 2.50 -25.40 41.80
CA SER A 28 1.64 -24.68 42.75
C SER A 28 0.77 -23.64 42.03
N VAL A 29 1.38 -22.81 41.18
CA VAL A 29 0.68 -21.79 40.39
C VAL A 29 -0.31 -22.41 39.41
N LEU A 30 0.07 -23.50 38.75
CA LEU A 30 -0.83 -24.21 37.83
C LEU A 30 -2.03 -24.82 38.56
N ARG A 31 -1.85 -25.36 39.76
CA ARG A 31 -2.97 -25.90 40.57
C ARG A 31 -3.91 -24.81 41.03
N GLU A 32 -3.38 -23.67 41.45
CA GLU A 32 -4.15 -22.52 41.89
C GLU A 32 -4.98 -21.93 40.75
N ASN A 33 -4.37 -21.73 39.58
CA ASN A 33 -5.08 -21.30 38.37
C ASN A 33 -6.14 -22.30 37.91
N LEU A 34 -5.88 -23.61 38.03
CA LEU A 34 -6.86 -24.64 37.67
C LEU A 34 -8.04 -24.65 38.64
N GLN A 35 -7.79 -24.37 39.92
CA GLN A 35 -8.82 -24.28 40.94
C GLN A 35 -9.71 -23.05 40.73
N GLN A 36 -9.13 -21.90 40.39
CA GLN A 36 -9.86 -20.67 40.04
C GLN A 36 -10.73 -20.85 38.79
N LEU A 37 -10.22 -21.57 37.78
CA LEU A 37 -11.01 -21.94 36.58
C LEU A 37 -12.18 -22.89 36.91
N LEU A 38 -11.98 -23.84 37.83
CA LEU A 38 -13.04 -24.75 38.29
C LEU A 38 -14.11 -24.02 39.12
N GLU A 39 -13.73 -22.93 39.79
CA GLU A 39 -14.62 -22.05 40.55
C GLU A 39 -15.35 -21.02 39.66
N GLY A 40 -15.07 -21.02 38.35
CA GLY A 40 -15.81 -20.26 37.33
C GLY A 40 -15.21 -18.90 36.98
N GLU A 41 -13.98 -18.61 37.42
CA GLU A 41 -13.29 -17.37 37.05
C GLU A 41 -12.79 -17.41 35.60
N SER A 42 -12.95 -16.30 34.88
CA SER A 42 -12.51 -16.21 33.48
C SER A 42 -10.99 -16.03 33.40
N LEU A 43 -10.37 -16.73 32.44
CA LEU A 43 -8.93 -16.66 32.18
C LEU A 43 -8.41 -15.21 31.97
N ALA A 44 -9.27 -14.31 31.48
CA ALA A 44 -8.95 -12.91 31.27
C ALA A 44 -8.83 -12.10 32.57
N ALA A 45 -9.58 -12.47 33.63
CA ALA A 45 -9.51 -11.80 34.92
C ALA A 45 -8.24 -12.19 35.70
N MET A 46 -7.80 -13.45 35.57
CA MET A 46 -6.59 -13.98 36.20
C MET A 46 -5.29 -13.33 35.66
N LEU A 47 -5.30 -12.85 34.41
CA LEU A 47 -4.15 -12.20 33.76
C LEU A 47 -4.09 -10.68 33.99
N ALA A 48 -5.10 -10.09 34.63
CA ALA A 48 -5.27 -8.63 34.72
C ALA A 48 -4.63 -7.97 35.96
N VAL A 49 -3.97 -8.73 36.85
CA VAL A 49 -3.38 -8.16 38.08
C VAL A 49 -1.86 -8.35 38.08
N ALA A 50 -1.15 -7.41 37.45
CA ALA A 50 0.26 -7.15 37.73
C ALA A 50 0.68 -5.75 37.23
N GLU A 51 0.18 -4.68 37.85
CA GLU A 51 0.86 -3.38 37.82
C GLU A 51 1.10 -2.87 39.26
N PRO A 52 2.33 -2.44 39.61
CA PRO A 52 2.61 -1.92 40.94
C PRO A 52 2.35 -0.40 40.99
N THR A 53 1.46 0.02 41.88
CA THR A 53 1.23 1.46 42.18
C THR A 53 2.14 1.92 43.34
N PRO A 54 2.70 3.15 43.31
CA PRO A 54 3.63 3.64 44.33
C PRO A 54 2.93 4.49 45.39
N THR A 55 3.21 4.28 46.69
CA THR A 55 2.84 5.23 47.76
C THR A 55 3.91 5.34 48.86
N LEU A 56 4.15 6.58 49.30
CA LEU A 56 5.20 7.08 50.19
C LEU A 56 4.84 7.06 51.71
N GLY A 57 5.73 6.45 52.54
CA GLY A 57 6.15 6.78 53.94
C GLY A 57 5.15 6.77 55.13
N PRO A 58 5.59 6.88 56.42
CA PRO A 58 6.90 6.66 57.05
C PRO A 58 6.91 5.82 58.39
N HIS A 59 8.07 5.23 58.74
CA HIS A 59 8.67 4.98 60.08
C HIS A 59 7.88 4.37 61.29
N GLN A 60 8.21 3.12 61.72
CA GLN A 60 8.93 2.74 62.98
C GLN A 60 8.74 1.27 63.44
N HIS A 61 9.89 0.65 63.77
CA HIS A 61 10.22 -0.52 64.63
C HIS A 61 9.12 -1.45 65.21
N ALA A 62 9.20 -2.77 64.97
CA ALA A 62 9.97 -3.74 65.80
C ALA A 62 9.67 -5.24 65.49
N ALA A 63 10.77 -6.00 65.31
CA ALA A 63 11.05 -7.40 65.66
C ALA A 63 10.16 -8.59 65.20
N GLY A 64 10.80 -9.52 64.46
CA GLY A 64 10.40 -10.93 64.33
C GLY A 64 10.90 -11.55 63.01
N GLY A 65 12.06 -12.21 63.02
CA GLY A 65 12.88 -12.43 61.81
C GLY A 65 12.65 -13.71 61.01
N MET A 66 13.25 -13.76 59.80
CA MET A 66 13.75 -14.97 59.14
C MET A 66 14.86 -14.64 58.12
N LEU A 67 16.03 -15.24 58.39
CA LEU A 67 17.04 -15.86 57.51
C LEU A 67 17.38 -15.25 56.13
N THR A 68 18.66 -14.90 55.98
CA THR A 68 19.33 -14.44 54.75
C THR A 68 20.01 -15.59 53.99
N SER A 69 20.03 -15.52 52.66
CA SER A 69 21.04 -16.19 51.80
C SER A 69 21.13 -15.53 50.41
N PRO A 70 22.25 -15.66 49.68
CA PRO A 70 22.91 -14.53 49.04
C PRO A 70 22.86 -14.54 47.51
N ARG A 71 23.04 -13.34 46.96
CA ARG A 71 23.32 -13.02 45.55
C ARG A 71 24.61 -13.72 45.05
N PRO A 72 24.62 -14.36 43.88
CA PRO A 72 25.86 -14.77 43.22
C PRO A 72 26.55 -13.57 42.57
N GLN A 73 27.86 -13.45 42.84
CA GLN A 73 28.78 -12.50 42.24
C GLN A 73 29.20 -12.95 40.82
N THR A 74 29.46 -11.98 39.96
CA THR A 74 30.09 -12.10 38.63
C THR A 74 31.51 -12.68 38.70
N PRO A 75 31.96 -13.48 37.71
CA PRO A 75 33.34 -13.97 37.65
C PRO A 75 34.33 -12.91 37.10
N PRO A 76 35.63 -12.99 37.44
CA PRO A 76 36.65 -12.04 36.98
C PRO A 76 37.18 -12.39 35.57
N HIS A 77 37.31 -11.39 34.71
CA HIS A 77 37.98 -11.51 33.40
C HIS A 77 39.46 -11.13 33.51
N HIS A 78 40.33 -12.03 33.04
CA HIS A 78 41.75 -11.76 32.82
C HIS A 78 41.95 -10.88 31.57
N HIS A 79 42.78 -9.86 31.73
CA HIS A 79 43.19 -8.91 30.69
C HIS A 79 44.15 -9.53 29.67
N LEU A 80 43.87 -9.33 28.39
CA LEU A 80 44.87 -9.22 27.33
C LEU A 80 44.57 -7.97 26.50
N ASN A 81 45.50 -7.02 26.55
CA ASN A 81 45.59 -5.79 25.75
C ASN A 81 45.62 -6.12 24.24
N THR A 82 44.98 -5.33 23.37
CA THR A 82 45.53 -4.21 22.54
C THR A 82 44.38 -3.64 21.63
N PRO A 83 44.51 -2.53 20.87
CA PRO A 83 43.66 -1.35 21.10
C PRO A 83 42.82 -0.87 19.89
N GLY A 84 41.88 0.04 20.18
CA GLY A 84 41.62 1.21 19.33
C GLY A 84 40.43 1.12 18.39
N GLY A 85 39.29 1.65 18.83
CA GLY A 85 38.11 1.85 17.99
C GLY A 85 38.30 2.98 16.98
N LEU A 86 37.48 2.94 15.92
CA LEU A 86 37.23 4.07 15.03
C LEU A 86 35.72 4.30 14.93
N ARG A 87 35.33 5.50 15.38
CA ARG A 87 34.04 6.14 15.16
C ARG A 87 33.84 6.35 13.66
N SER A 88 32.65 6.07 13.15
CA SER A 88 32.26 6.44 11.80
C SER A 88 32.17 7.97 11.70
N TYR A 89 33.12 8.54 10.96
CA TYR A 89 33.06 9.91 10.49
C TYR A 89 32.16 9.96 9.24
N SER A 90 31.26 10.92 9.23
CA SER A 90 30.61 11.44 8.03
C SER A 90 31.63 12.26 7.22
N PRO A 91 31.77 12.05 5.88
CA PRO A 91 32.49 12.99 5.04
C PRO A 91 31.60 13.59 3.94
N ARG A 92 31.39 14.90 4.10
CA ARG A 92 31.21 15.97 3.11
C ARG A 92 31.51 15.63 1.64
N SER A 93 30.63 16.12 0.77
CA SER A 93 30.76 16.30 -0.67
C SER A 93 32.04 17.04 -1.10
N PRO A 94 32.68 16.67 -2.22
CA PRO A 94 33.69 17.50 -2.87
C PRO A 94 33.07 18.47 -3.88
N ARG A 95 33.42 19.73 -3.65
CA ARG A 95 33.24 20.94 -4.46
C ARG A 95 33.75 20.78 -5.91
N ARG A 96 32.94 21.30 -6.84
CA ARG A 96 33.26 21.80 -8.20
C ARG A 96 34.73 22.19 -8.41
N GLN A 97 35.33 21.68 -9.49
CA GLN A 97 36.40 22.37 -10.21
C GLN A 97 36.05 22.41 -11.71
N ALA A 98 36.07 23.61 -12.27
CA ALA A 98 36.00 23.90 -13.70
C ALA A 98 37.29 24.67 -14.10
N PRO A 99 37.59 24.92 -15.39
CA PRO A 99 38.59 24.15 -16.10
C PRO A 99 39.81 24.99 -16.55
N ILE A 100 40.93 24.32 -16.84
CA ILE A 100 42.09 24.95 -17.48
C ILE A 100 41.98 24.81 -19.00
N LYS A 101 41.93 25.97 -19.66
CA LYS A 101 42.15 26.17 -21.10
C LYS A 101 43.59 25.79 -21.47
N ASN A 102 43.76 25.08 -22.58
CA ASN A 102 44.81 25.40 -23.53
C ASN A 102 44.39 25.00 -24.95
N GLY A 103 44.46 25.98 -25.85
CA GLY A 103 44.07 25.87 -27.25
C GLY A 103 45.20 25.36 -28.15
N GLY A 104 44.82 25.03 -29.39
CA GLY A 104 45.76 24.67 -30.46
C GLY A 104 45.09 24.12 -31.71
N ASN A 105 44.54 25.03 -32.52
CA ASN A 105 44.26 25.00 -33.97
C ASN A 105 44.38 23.71 -34.80
N GLY A 106 43.39 23.54 -35.70
CA GLY A 106 43.52 22.75 -36.94
C GLY A 106 42.26 22.75 -37.80
N SER A 107 42.25 23.59 -38.83
CA SER A 107 41.18 23.92 -39.79
C SER A 107 40.87 22.81 -40.82
N SER A 108 39.63 22.76 -41.32
CA SER A 108 39.19 22.51 -42.74
C SER A 108 37.74 21.97 -42.76
N SER A 109 36.74 22.77 -43.12
CA SER A 109 36.17 23.00 -44.47
C SER A 109 35.40 21.82 -45.06
N GLY A 110 34.12 22.03 -45.39
CA GLY A 110 33.40 21.22 -46.37
C GLY A 110 31.90 21.10 -46.12
N GLY A 111 31.12 22.12 -46.51
CA GLY A 111 29.69 21.94 -46.73
C GLY A 111 29.42 21.13 -48.00
N VAL A 112 28.19 20.62 -48.13
CA VAL A 112 27.35 20.49 -49.35
C VAL A 112 26.23 19.49 -49.05
N SER A 113 25.02 20.00 -48.84
CA SER A 113 23.78 19.45 -49.44
C SER A 113 23.66 20.05 -50.87
N PRO A 114 22.77 19.66 -51.79
CA PRO A 114 21.52 18.89 -51.63
C PRO A 114 21.16 17.98 -52.84
N ARG A 115 19.96 17.37 -52.80
CA ARG A 115 18.90 17.35 -53.85
C ARG A 115 18.19 15.98 -53.92
N ARG A 116 16.87 15.95 -53.68
CA ARG A 116 15.74 16.09 -54.66
C ARG A 116 15.47 14.69 -55.27
N ALA A 117 14.25 14.19 -55.47
CA ALA A 117 13.05 14.86 -55.91
C ALA A 117 11.86 13.86 -55.95
N MET A 118 10.64 14.42 -55.84
CA MET A 118 9.41 14.10 -56.60
C MET A 118 8.65 12.79 -56.24
N SER A 119 7.35 12.76 -55.87
CA SER A 119 6.09 13.43 -56.31
C SER A 119 5.24 12.54 -57.25
N GLY A 120 3.92 12.51 -57.01
CA GLY A 120 2.86 12.02 -57.91
C GLY A 120 2.19 10.75 -57.38
N ASP A 121 1.05 10.72 -56.70
CA ASP A 121 -0.29 11.33 -56.90
C ASP A 121 -1.24 10.55 -57.84
N SER A 122 -2.47 10.35 -57.33
CA SER A 122 -3.76 10.27 -58.04
C SER A 122 -4.32 8.95 -58.65
N THR A 123 -5.25 8.34 -57.89
CA THR A 123 -6.70 8.13 -58.16
C THR A 123 -7.29 7.31 -59.34
N THR A 124 -8.30 6.48 -58.96
CA THR A 124 -9.58 6.10 -59.66
C THR A 124 -9.50 5.11 -60.86
N THR A 125 -10.38 4.12 -61.09
CA THR A 125 -11.80 3.84 -60.74
C THR A 125 -12.27 2.45 -61.25
N LYS A 126 -13.38 1.92 -60.67
CA LYS A 126 -14.45 1.03 -61.24
C LYS A 126 -14.14 -0.46 -61.52
N GLU A 127 -15.03 -1.46 -61.42
CA GLU A 127 -16.46 -1.70 -61.04
C GLU A 127 -16.57 -3.26 -60.97
N ALA A 128 -17.05 -3.91 -59.88
CA ALA A 128 -18.43 -4.33 -59.55
C ALA A 128 -18.88 -5.75 -60.06
N SER A 129 -19.68 -6.43 -59.21
CA SER A 129 -20.55 -7.64 -59.38
C SER A 129 -19.91 -9.00 -59.00
N ASN A 130 -20.48 -9.94 -58.22
CA ASN A 130 -21.77 -10.07 -57.52
C ASN A 130 -21.71 -11.26 -56.51
N SER A 131 -22.23 -11.06 -55.30
CA SER A 131 -22.99 -11.93 -54.33
C SER A 131 -23.15 -13.46 -54.54
N PRO A 132 -23.32 -14.31 -53.47
CA PRO A 132 -24.48 -14.23 -52.55
C PRO A 132 -24.26 -14.50 -51.03
N GLN A 133 -25.34 -14.14 -50.31
CA GLN A 133 -25.64 -14.16 -48.87
C GLN A 133 -25.67 -15.55 -48.22
N THR A 134 -25.45 -15.66 -46.89
CA THR A 134 -26.48 -15.91 -45.85
C THR A 134 -25.89 -16.04 -44.42
N SER A 135 -26.45 -15.24 -43.49
CA SER A 135 -26.79 -15.46 -42.06
C SER A 135 -25.85 -16.13 -41.04
N ALA A 136 -25.43 -15.29 -40.07
CA ALA A 136 -25.24 -15.43 -38.61
C ALA A 136 -25.47 -16.78 -37.87
N THR A 137 -24.48 -17.19 -37.06
CA THR A 137 -24.66 -17.62 -35.64
C THR A 137 -23.33 -17.60 -34.87
N SER A 138 -23.40 -17.25 -33.58
CA SER A 138 -22.29 -17.06 -32.61
C SER A 138 -21.75 -18.38 -32.01
N PRO A 139 -20.58 -18.36 -31.33
CA PRO A 139 -19.69 -19.53 -31.20
C PRO A 139 -19.83 -20.30 -29.88
N THR A 140 -19.66 -21.62 -29.95
CA THR A 140 -19.48 -22.54 -28.81
C THR A 140 -18.02 -23.00 -28.69
N GLY A 141 -17.53 -23.07 -27.45
CA GLY A 141 -16.16 -23.41 -27.06
C GLY A 141 -15.80 -24.91 -27.14
N PRO A 142 -14.56 -25.27 -26.74
CA PRO A 142 -13.83 -26.42 -27.27
C PRO A 142 -14.18 -27.75 -26.58
N SER A 143 -14.20 -28.80 -27.38
CA SER A 143 -14.47 -30.20 -27.05
C SER A 143 -13.24 -30.91 -26.45
N SER A 144 -13.43 -31.53 -25.29
CA SER A 144 -12.50 -32.52 -24.71
C SER A 144 -12.67 -33.90 -25.39
N PRO A 145 -11.62 -34.75 -25.46
CA PRO A 145 -11.63 -35.99 -26.22
C PRO A 145 -12.39 -37.12 -25.50
N THR A 146 -13.27 -37.78 -26.25
CA THR A 146 -13.97 -39.00 -25.83
C THR A 146 -13.05 -40.22 -25.96
N ALA A 147 -12.60 -40.76 -24.83
CA ALA A 147 -12.01 -42.10 -24.78
C ALA A 147 -13.13 -43.13 -24.60
N THR A 148 -13.23 -44.02 -25.58
CA THR A 148 -14.12 -45.18 -25.60
C THR A 148 -13.64 -46.21 -24.57
N ALA A 149 -14.44 -46.50 -23.54
CA ALA A 149 -14.25 -47.65 -22.67
C ALA A 149 -15.58 -48.42 -22.54
N THR A 150 -15.51 -49.68 -22.95
CA THR A 150 -16.55 -50.72 -22.88
C THR A 150 -17.02 -50.96 -21.43
N PRO A 151 -18.31 -51.28 -21.19
CA PRO A 151 -18.76 -51.68 -19.86
C PRO A 151 -18.42 -53.15 -19.64
N SER A 152 -17.51 -53.41 -18.72
CA SER A 152 -17.36 -54.74 -18.12
C SER A 152 -18.35 -54.84 -16.96
N GLU A 153 -19.27 -55.80 -17.05
CA GLU A 153 -20.05 -56.30 -15.91
C GLU A 153 -19.09 -56.85 -14.83
N ASP A 154 -19.56 -56.84 -13.58
CA ASP A 154 -18.92 -57.31 -12.35
C ASP A 154 -18.04 -56.31 -11.56
N ALA A 155 -18.70 -55.46 -10.77
CA ALA A 155 -18.17 -55.01 -9.49
C ALA A 155 -19.31 -54.80 -8.48
N ALA A 156 -19.32 -55.63 -7.44
CA ALA A 156 -20.29 -55.59 -6.35
C ALA A 156 -20.37 -54.21 -5.68
N SER A 157 -21.61 -53.77 -5.45
CA SER A 157 -21.99 -52.53 -4.77
C SER A 157 -21.37 -52.43 -3.37
N THR A 158 -20.38 -51.53 -3.24
CA THR A 158 -19.93 -51.06 -1.91
C THR A 158 -20.88 -49.93 -1.47
N PRO A 159 -21.46 -49.95 -0.27
CA PRO A 159 -22.36 -48.89 0.17
C PRO A 159 -21.60 -47.57 0.29
N ALA A 160 -22.17 -46.51 -0.30
CA ALA A 160 -21.65 -45.16 -0.20
C ALA A 160 -21.49 -44.74 1.27
N GLY A 161 -20.34 -44.17 1.62
CA GLY A 161 -20.06 -43.72 2.99
C GLY A 161 -21.11 -42.71 3.49
N PRO A 162 -21.30 -42.58 4.82
CA PRO A 162 -22.39 -41.79 5.41
C PRO A 162 -22.44 -40.32 4.95
N VAL A 163 -21.29 -39.73 4.61
CA VAL A 163 -21.19 -38.35 4.06
C VAL A 163 -21.78 -38.27 2.65
N VAL A 164 -21.48 -39.23 1.78
CA VAL A 164 -21.99 -39.26 0.41
C VAL A 164 -23.49 -39.50 0.41
N THR A 165 -23.96 -40.39 1.28
CA THR A 165 -25.39 -40.67 1.46
C THR A 165 -26.13 -39.45 2.02
N ALA A 166 -25.52 -38.69 2.93
CA ALA A 166 -26.11 -37.44 3.45
C ALA A 166 -26.20 -36.37 2.35
N LEU A 167 -25.13 -36.15 1.58
CA LEU A 167 -25.12 -35.19 0.47
C LEU A 167 -26.09 -35.57 -0.65
N LEU A 168 -26.22 -36.86 -0.96
CA LEU A 168 -27.21 -37.35 -1.94
C LEU A 168 -28.64 -37.16 -1.43
N LYS A 169 -28.88 -37.37 -0.14
CA LYS A 169 -30.20 -37.16 0.49
C LYS A 169 -30.56 -35.68 0.57
N GLU A 170 -29.59 -34.81 0.78
CA GLU A 170 -29.74 -33.35 0.74
C GLU A 170 -29.95 -32.85 -0.70
N ALA A 171 -29.20 -33.39 -1.67
CA ALA A 171 -29.41 -33.12 -3.09
C ALA A 171 -30.80 -33.60 -3.57
N ASP A 172 -31.25 -34.78 -3.13
CA ASP A 172 -32.59 -35.30 -3.40
C ASP A 172 -33.68 -34.49 -2.70
N SER A 173 -33.41 -33.93 -1.51
CA SER A 173 -34.30 -32.98 -0.82
C SER A 173 -34.39 -31.61 -1.52
N LEU A 174 -33.40 -31.26 -2.33
CA LEU A 174 -33.36 -30.03 -3.13
C LEU A 174 -33.85 -30.27 -4.57
N ARG A 175 -34.05 -31.52 -5.00
CA ARG A 175 -34.64 -31.84 -6.30
C ARG A 175 -36.07 -31.30 -6.37
N GLY A 176 -36.33 -30.44 -7.34
CA GLY A 176 -37.64 -29.84 -7.56
C GLY A 176 -37.87 -28.52 -6.81
N GLN A 177 -36.86 -27.99 -6.10
CA GLN A 177 -36.88 -26.60 -5.65
C GLN A 177 -36.34 -25.68 -6.76
N ASP A 178 -37.05 -24.59 -7.04
CA ASP A 178 -36.56 -23.57 -7.97
C ASP A 178 -35.30 -22.90 -7.37
N ILE A 179 -34.19 -22.93 -8.10
CA ILE A 179 -32.95 -22.25 -7.70
C ILE A 179 -33.24 -20.74 -7.67
N PRO A 180 -33.23 -20.08 -6.50
CA PRO A 180 -33.52 -18.66 -6.43
C PRO A 180 -32.47 -17.85 -7.20
N ARG A 181 -32.84 -16.68 -7.70
CA ARG A 181 -31.88 -15.78 -8.36
C ARG A 181 -30.73 -15.48 -7.40
N PHE A 182 -29.51 -15.86 -7.79
CA PHE A 182 -28.30 -15.67 -6.97
C PHE A 182 -27.36 -14.60 -7.54
N TYR A 183 -27.53 -14.21 -8.80
CA TYR A 183 -26.74 -13.17 -9.46
C TYR A 183 -27.55 -11.86 -9.61
N PHE A 184 -26.98 -10.79 -9.08
CA PHE A 184 -27.55 -9.44 -9.03
C PHE A 184 -26.55 -8.44 -9.62
N PRO A 185 -26.66 -8.10 -10.93
CA PRO A 185 -25.68 -7.28 -11.63
C PRO A 185 -25.48 -5.90 -10.99
N ASP A 186 -26.55 -5.28 -10.51
CA ASP A 186 -26.56 -3.84 -10.18
C ASP A 186 -26.93 -3.53 -8.71
N THR A 187 -27.25 -4.55 -7.89
CA THR A 187 -27.96 -4.33 -6.62
C THR A 187 -27.43 -5.09 -5.40
N GLY A 188 -26.33 -5.83 -5.49
CA GLY A 188 -25.91 -6.67 -4.36
C GLY A 188 -26.94 -7.77 -4.01
N ARG A 189 -26.61 -8.61 -3.02
CA ARG A 189 -27.41 -9.82 -2.68
C ARG A 189 -28.75 -9.42 -2.05
N VAL A 190 -29.85 -9.99 -2.53
CA VAL A 190 -31.14 -9.95 -1.82
C VAL A 190 -31.01 -10.84 -0.59
N SER A 191 -30.98 -10.24 0.61
CA SER A 191 -31.39 -11.00 1.79
C SER A 191 -32.88 -11.24 1.64
N SER A 192 -33.30 -12.50 1.56
CA SER A 192 -34.73 -12.83 1.53
C SER A 192 -35.39 -12.23 2.79
N ALA A 193 -36.55 -11.59 2.60
CA ALA A 193 -37.41 -10.95 3.62
C ALA A 193 -37.16 -9.47 3.90
N ALA A 194 -37.59 -8.59 2.97
CA ALA A 194 -38.52 -7.50 3.26
C ALA A 194 -38.81 -6.71 1.96
N PRO A 195 -40.07 -6.28 1.69
CA PRO A 195 -40.30 -5.17 0.78
C PRO A 195 -39.48 -3.97 1.29
N ALA A 196 -38.84 -3.22 0.39
CA ALA A 196 -38.16 -1.98 0.76
C ALA A 196 -39.16 -1.15 1.58
N ALA A 197 -38.83 -0.88 2.86
CA ALA A 197 -39.65 -0.03 3.69
C ALA A 197 -39.92 1.29 2.94
N PRO A 198 -41.12 1.91 3.08
CA PRO A 198 -41.36 3.21 2.49
C PRO A 198 -40.21 4.15 2.88
N VAL A 199 -39.60 4.78 1.88
CA VAL A 199 -38.48 5.70 2.10
C VAL A 199 -39.02 6.85 2.92
N ASP A 200 -38.62 6.93 4.19
CA ASP A 200 -38.97 8.04 5.04
C ASP A 200 -38.18 9.28 4.61
N ASP A 201 -38.78 10.06 3.70
CA ASP A 201 -38.22 11.32 3.21
C ASP A 201 -38.41 12.45 4.25
N SER A 202 -39.06 12.22 5.40
CA SER A 202 -39.46 13.29 6.34
C SER A 202 -38.26 14.11 6.84
N ARG A 203 -37.15 13.45 7.17
CA ARG A 203 -35.91 14.12 7.62
C ARG A 203 -35.29 14.98 6.52
N LEU A 204 -35.29 14.48 5.29
CA LEU A 204 -34.77 15.21 4.13
C LEU A 204 -35.66 16.42 3.79
N VAL A 205 -36.98 16.24 3.80
CA VAL A 205 -37.93 17.34 3.56
C VAL A 205 -37.77 18.42 4.62
N GLN A 206 -37.70 18.05 5.91
CA GLN A 206 -37.46 19.01 6.98
C GLN A 206 -36.15 19.79 6.79
N ALA A 207 -35.04 19.10 6.53
CA ALA A 207 -33.75 19.76 6.32
C ALA A 207 -33.74 20.67 5.08
N LEU A 208 -34.49 20.31 4.03
CA LEU A 208 -34.66 21.17 2.86
C LEU A 208 -35.55 22.37 3.15
N ASP A 209 -36.60 22.24 3.95
CA ASP A 209 -37.51 23.34 4.31
C ASP A 209 -36.85 24.40 5.18
N GLU A 210 -35.87 24.03 6.00
CA GLU A 210 -35.06 24.95 6.82
C GLU A 210 -34.17 25.88 5.97
N ILE A 211 -33.80 25.46 4.75
CA ILE A 211 -32.99 26.28 3.83
C ILE A 211 -33.87 27.31 3.13
N GLN A 212 -33.49 28.59 3.15
CA GLN A 212 -34.22 29.62 2.40
C GLN A 212 -34.02 29.47 0.88
N GLY A 213 -35.11 29.55 0.10
CA GLY A 213 -35.07 29.47 -1.37
C GLY A 213 -35.31 28.06 -1.94
N GLN A 214 -35.10 27.89 -3.25
CA GLN A 214 -35.33 26.62 -3.98
C GLN A 214 -34.04 25.88 -4.36
N THR A 215 -32.90 26.37 -3.86
CA THR A 215 -31.57 25.87 -4.21
C THR A 215 -30.73 25.63 -2.96
N VAL A 216 -29.78 24.69 -3.05
CA VAL A 216 -28.88 24.28 -1.98
C VAL A 216 -27.44 24.51 -2.44
N THR A 217 -26.62 25.13 -1.60
CA THR A 217 -25.18 25.35 -1.84
C THR A 217 -24.36 24.16 -1.34
N LEU A 218 -23.11 24.01 -1.81
CA LEU A 218 -22.23 22.92 -1.37
C LEU A 218 -21.96 22.93 0.14
N ALA A 219 -21.89 24.10 0.77
CA ALA A 219 -21.72 24.22 2.23
C ALA A 219 -22.90 23.60 3.00
N GLN A 220 -24.12 23.86 2.55
CA GLN A 220 -25.36 23.31 3.14
C GLN A 220 -25.54 21.81 2.86
N MET A 221 -24.82 21.25 1.87
CA MET A 221 -24.97 19.85 1.49
C MET A 221 -24.46 18.86 2.55
N ALA A 222 -23.64 19.30 3.50
CA ALA A 222 -23.20 18.45 4.61
C ALA A 222 -24.39 17.97 5.45
N ASP A 223 -25.27 18.88 5.85
CA ASP A 223 -26.46 18.56 6.65
C ASP A 223 -27.48 17.77 5.84
N ILE A 224 -27.62 18.10 4.55
CA ILE A 224 -28.47 17.35 3.62
C ILE A 224 -27.97 15.91 3.43
N ALA A 225 -26.65 15.69 3.31
CA ALA A 225 -26.08 14.35 3.21
C ALA A 225 -26.43 13.51 4.45
N LYS A 226 -26.30 14.09 5.65
CA LYS A 226 -26.71 13.46 6.91
C LYS A 226 -28.21 13.18 6.96
N ALA A 227 -29.05 14.11 6.51
CA ALA A 227 -30.49 13.93 6.41
C ALA A 227 -30.89 12.82 5.41
N MET A 228 -30.10 12.61 4.36
CA MET A 228 -30.23 11.50 3.41
C MET A 228 -29.71 10.15 3.95
N GLY A 229 -29.04 10.15 5.10
CA GLY A 229 -28.44 8.97 5.72
C GLY A 229 -27.04 8.63 5.19
N TYR A 230 -26.32 9.60 4.63
CA TYR A 230 -24.95 9.43 4.14
C TYR A 230 -23.95 10.21 5.01
N PRO A 231 -22.67 9.78 5.06
CA PRO A 231 -21.61 10.51 5.75
C PRO A 231 -21.43 11.94 5.20
N LYS A 232 -20.91 12.87 6.02
CA LYS A 232 -20.70 14.29 5.64
C LYS A 232 -20.01 14.46 4.28
N PHE A 233 -18.92 13.73 4.01
CA PHE A 233 -18.12 13.90 2.79
C PHE A 233 -18.76 13.32 1.53
N TRP A 234 -19.97 12.73 1.62
CA TRP A 234 -20.79 12.45 0.44
C TRP A 234 -21.47 13.72 -0.11
N LYS A 235 -21.34 14.86 0.58
CA LYS A 235 -21.91 16.15 0.16
C LYS A 235 -21.54 16.52 -1.27
N GLN A 236 -20.28 16.37 -1.66
CA GLN A 236 -19.84 16.74 -3.01
C GLN A 236 -20.37 15.79 -4.09
N PRO A 237 -20.26 14.44 -3.95
CA PRO A 237 -20.87 13.52 -4.90
C PRO A 237 -22.37 13.74 -5.08
N LEU A 238 -23.11 13.95 -3.98
CA LEU A 238 -24.54 14.23 -4.00
C LEU A 238 -24.85 15.56 -4.71
N PHE A 239 -24.08 16.61 -4.42
CA PHE A 239 -24.22 17.93 -5.02
C PHE A 239 -24.02 17.88 -6.54
N SER A 240 -22.92 17.24 -6.97
CA SER A 240 -22.59 17.04 -8.38
C SER A 240 -23.67 16.24 -9.12
N ALA A 241 -24.15 15.13 -8.54
CA ALA A 241 -25.18 14.29 -9.15
C ALA A 241 -26.56 14.99 -9.22
N ALA A 242 -26.82 15.95 -8.33
CA ALA A 242 -27.99 16.81 -8.36
C ALA A 242 -27.86 17.98 -9.36
N GLY A 243 -26.76 18.07 -10.10
CA GLY A 243 -26.51 19.14 -11.08
C GLY A 243 -25.94 20.42 -10.48
N GLY A 244 -25.48 20.38 -9.22
CA GLY A 244 -24.71 21.44 -8.60
C GLY A 244 -23.30 21.55 -9.19
N THR A 245 -22.82 22.79 -9.32
CA THR A 245 -21.46 23.14 -9.70
C THR A 245 -21.00 24.32 -8.85
N GLU A 246 -19.72 24.69 -8.89
CA GLU A 246 -19.22 25.87 -8.17
C GLU A 246 -20.00 27.16 -8.49
N GLN A 247 -20.45 27.30 -9.75
CA GLN A 247 -21.18 28.48 -10.21
C GLN A 247 -22.71 28.35 -10.07
N ARG A 248 -23.22 27.13 -9.82
CA ARG A 248 -24.65 26.85 -9.86
C ARG A 248 -25.07 25.98 -8.67
N PRO A 249 -25.91 26.48 -7.75
CA PRO A 249 -26.41 25.66 -6.65
C PRO A 249 -27.38 24.58 -7.15
N ALA A 250 -27.49 23.49 -6.39
CA ALA A 250 -28.35 22.35 -6.73
C ALA A 250 -29.82 22.65 -6.41
N ALA A 251 -30.76 22.19 -7.24
CA ALA A 251 -32.19 22.38 -6.97
C ALA A 251 -32.72 21.37 -5.93
N LYS A 252 -33.55 21.84 -4.99
CA LYS A 252 -34.14 20.98 -3.94
C LYS A 252 -34.94 19.80 -4.50
N ASP A 253 -35.77 20.04 -5.52
CA ASP A 253 -36.57 19.01 -6.19
C ASP A 253 -35.70 17.91 -6.81
N ARG A 254 -34.51 18.26 -7.32
CA ARG A 254 -33.58 17.28 -7.89
C ARG A 254 -32.98 16.40 -6.80
N LEU A 255 -32.71 16.92 -5.61
CA LEU A 255 -32.21 16.13 -4.47
C LEU A 255 -33.24 15.11 -3.99
N LEU A 256 -34.52 15.51 -3.89
CA LEU A 256 -35.61 14.58 -3.57
C LEU A 256 -35.75 13.48 -4.63
N THR A 257 -35.67 13.85 -5.91
CA THR A 257 -35.72 12.90 -7.02
C THR A 257 -34.53 11.94 -6.98
N LEU A 258 -33.33 12.46 -6.74
CA LEU A 258 -32.09 11.69 -6.63
C LEU A 258 -32.14 10.72 -5.45
N ARG A 259 -32.65 11.14 -4.28
CA ARG A 259 -32.80 10.26 -3.11
C ARG A 259 -33.66 9.04 -3.44
N ARG A 260 -34.80 9.27 -4.10
CA ARG A 260 -35.73 8.21 -4.52
C ARG A 260 -35.11 7.30 -5.57
N GLU A 261 -34.40 7.88 -6.54
CA GLU A 261 -33.65 7.16 -7.57
C GLU A 261 -32.61 6.22 -6.93
N LEU A 262 -31.80 6.74 -6.00
CA LEU A 262 -30.74 5.99 -5.32
C LEU A 262 -31.29 4.84 -4.48
N THR A 263 -32.41 5.07 -3.80
CA THR A 263 -33.02 4.08 -2.90
C THR A 263 -33.76 2.98 -3.66
N LYS A 264 -34.38 3.34 -4.79
CA LYS A 264 -35.11 2.41 -5.66
C LYS A 264 -34.15 1.53 -6.46
N ASN A 265 -33.10 2.12 -7.03
CA ASN A 265 -32.26 1.46 -8.02
C ASN A 265 -31.03 0.75 -7.40
N PHE A 266 -30.54 1.20 -6.24
CA PHE A 266 -29.32 0.67 -5.62
C PHE A 266 -29.55 0.24 -4.17
N ARG A 267 -28.93 -0.88 -3.77
CA ARG A 267 -29.14 -1.46 -2.43
C ARG A 267 -27.99 -1.21 -1.47
N ASP A 268 -26.78 -1.12 -2.00
CA ASP A 268 -25.55 -0.93 -1.24
C ASP A 268 -24.88 0.40 -1.57
N ASP A 269 -24.09 0.87 -0.61
CA ASP A 269 -23.42 2.17 -0.72
C ASP A 269 -22.37 2.19 -1.82
N SER A 270 -21.69 1.07 -2.11
CA SER A 270 -20.73 1.01 -3.20
C SER A 270 -21.37 1.29 -4.57
N SER A 271 -22.53 0.70 -4.87
CA SER A 271 -23.23 0.97 -6.14
C SER A 271 -23.74 2.41 -6.22
N ARG A 272 -24.28 2.95 -5.10
CA ARG A 272 -24.72 4.34 -5.02
C ARG A 272 -23.56 5.30 -5.25
N PHE A 273 -22.43 5.05 -4.61
CA PHE A 273 -21.24 5.88 -4.70
C PHE A 273 -20.68 5.92 -6.13
N VAL A 274 -20.56 4.75 -6.78
CA VAL A 274 -20.13 4.67 -8.18
C VAL A 274 -21.09 5.44 -9.09
N HIS A 275 -22.41 5.28 -8.89
CA HIS A 275 -23.40 6.01 -9.67
C HIS A 275 -23.31 7.54 -9.46
N LEU A 276 -23.09 7.99 -8.21
CA LEU A 276 -22.98 9.41 -7.87
C LEU A 276 -21.76 10.06 -8.53
N LEU A 277 -20.57 9.48 -8.37
CA LEU A 277 -19.33 10.05 -8.91
C LEU A 277 -19.34 10.05 -10.45
N THR A 278 -19.91 9.02 -11.08
CA THR A 278 -20.01 8.94 -12.55
C THR A 278 -21.21 9.69 -13.11
N ARG A 279 -22.11 10.20 -12.26
CA ARG A 279 -23.43 10.75 -12.64
C ARG A 279 -24.23 9.79 -13.53
N GLY A 280 -24.09 8.49 -13.28
CA GLY A 280 -24.72 7.41 -14.05
C GLY A 280 -24.10 7.10 -15.42
N ALA A 281 -23.00 7.75 -15.81
CA ALA A 281 -22.37 7.52 -17.12
C ALA A 281 -21.66 6.16 -17.23
N ARG A 282 -21.15 5.62 -16.11
CA ARG A 282 -20.31 4.42 -16.07
C ARG A 282 -20.62 3.56 -14.85
N GLN A 283 -20.28 2.27 -14.94
CA GLN A 283 -20.39 1.30 -13.85
C GLN A 283 -19.03 1.04 -13.15
N HIS A 284 -18.09 1.96 -13.32
CA HIS A 284 -16.75 1.93 -12.73
C HIS A 284 -16.23 3.35 -12.60
N LEU A 285 -15.29 3.54 -11.68
CA LEU A 285 -14.62 4.82 -11.41
C LEU A 285 -13.22 4.85 -12.02
N VAL A 286 -12.88 5.97 -12.64
CA VAL A 286 -11.50 6.31 -13.06
C VAL A 286 -10.93 7.40 -12.15
N SER A 287 -9.64 7.68 -12.25
CA SER A 287 -8.94 8.65 -11.39
C SER A 287 -9.62 10.02 -11.33
N ASP A 288 -10.03 10.55 -12.48
CA ASP A 288 -10.68 11.87 -12.58
C ASP A 288 -12.02 11.95 -11.84
N ASP A 289 -12.72 10.83 -11.67
CA ASP A 289 -14.01 10.80 -10.96
C ASP A 289 -13.86 11.13 -9.46
N PHE A 290 -12.66 10.92 -8.89
CA PHE A 290 -12.37 11.21 -7.49
C PHE A 290 -11.92 12.65 -7.25
N LEU A 291 -11.47 13.38 -8.28
CA LEU A 291 -10.96 14.75 -8.13
C LEU A 291 -11.92 15.66 -7.35
N PRO A 292 -13.22 15.74 -7.69
CA PRO A 292 -14.11 16.67 -7.02
C PRO A 292 -14.38 16.29 -5.56
N LEU A 293 -14.36 14.99 -5.24
CA LEU A 293 -14.55 14.49 -3.88
C LEU A 293 -13.34 14.82 -3.01
N VAL A 294 -12.13 14.53 -3.48
CA VAL A 294 -10.91 14.75 -2.71
C VAL A 294 -10.66 16.24 -2.52
N GLN A 295 -10.93 17.05 -3.56
CA GLN A 295 -10.92 18.50 -3.48
C GLN A 295 -11.82 19.01 -2.32
N ASP A 296 -13.07 18.53 -2.27
CA ASP A 296 -14.01 18.93 -1.21
C ASP A 296 -13.56 18.52 0.20
N ILE A 297 -12.87 17.38 0.32
CA ILE A 297 -12.27 16.94 1.59
C ILE A 297 -11.17 17.91 2.02
N VAL A 298 -10.26 18.29 1.11
CA VAL A 298 -9.20 19.29 1.41
C VAL A 298 -9.83 20.63 1.81
N ASP A 299 -10.87 21.05 1.12
CA ASP A 299 -11.51 22.35 1.35
C ASP A 299 -12.33 22.40 2.66
N SER A 300 -12.72 21.24 3.22
CA SER A 300 -13.70 21.17 4.32
C SER A 300 -13.25 20.44 5.58
N HIS A 301 -12.12 19.74 5.54
CA HIS A 301 -11.60 19.00 6.70
C HIS A 301 -10.71 19.93 7.56
N PRO A 302 -10.93 20.00 8.88
CA PRO A 302 -10.17 20.90 9.76
C PRO A 302 -8.67 20.61 9.73
N GLY A 303 -8.26 19.35 9.81
CA GLY A 303 -6.84 18.93 9.69
C GLY A 303 -6.18 19.16 8.33
N LEU A 304 -6.84 19.79 7.35
CA LEU A 304 -6.29 20.17 6.05
C LEU A 304 -6.47 21.66 5.72
N SER A 305 -7.00 22.47 6.65
CA SER A 305 -7.29 23.89 6.39
C SER A 305 -6.04 24.68 5.99
N PHE A 306 -4.90 24.31 6.56
CA PHE A 306 -3.60 24.93 6.26
C PHE A 306 -3.19 24.72 4.79
N LEU A 307 -3.63 23.63 4.15
CA LEU A 307 -3.24 23.28 2.79
C LEU A 307 -3.89 24.22 1.76
N GLN A 308 -4.99 24.89 2.15
CA GLN A 308 -5.70 25.87 1.33
C GLN A 308 -4.85 27.11 1.04
N GLU A 309 -3.89 27.42 1.91
CA GLU A 309 -2.98 28.56 1.74
C GLU A 309 -1.84 28.26 0.75
N ALA A 310 -1.66 26.99 0.36
CA ALA A 310 -0.52 26.52 -0.44
C ALA A 310 -1.00 25.75 -1.71
N PRO A 311 -1.42 26.45 -2.77
CA PRO A 311 -2.05 25.84 -3.95
C PRO A 311 -1.13 24.88 -4.73
N GLU A 312 0.19 25.02 -4.61
CA GLU A 312 1.16 24.11 -5.24
C GLU A 312 1.11 22.70 -4.65
N PHE A 313 0.97 22.61 -3.32
CA PHE A 313 0.85 21.33 -2.60
C PHE A 313 -0.53 20.72 -2.73
N HIS A 314 -1.55 21.56 -2.94
CA HIS A 314 -2.93 21.14 -3.08
C HIS A 314 -3.11 20.08 -4.17
N GLY A 315 -2.65 20.39 -5.39
CA GLY A 315 -2.75 19.46 -6.52
C GLY A 315 -1.97 18.16 -6.28
N ARG A 316 -0.84 18.24 -5.56
CA ARG A 316 0.01 17.09 -5.24
C ARG A 316 -0.64 16.17 -4.23
N TYR A 317 -1.19 16.72 -3.15
CA TYR A 317 -1.92 15.96 -2.15
C TYR A 317 -3.10 15.22 -2.79
N VAL A 318 -3.91 15.92 -3.57
CA VAL A 318 -5.06 15.32 -4.28
C VAL A 318 -4.61 14.14 -5.16
N ASN A 319 -3.57 14.34 -5.98
CA ASN A 319 -3.02 13.29 -6.83
C ASN A 319 -2.49 12.09 -6.03
N THR A 320 -1.85 12.33 -4.89
CA THR A 320 -1.34 11.27 -4.01
C THR A 320 -2.45 10.46 -3.37
N VAL A 321 -3.50 11.12 -2.85
CA VAL A 321 -4.67 10.43 -2.29
C VAL A 321 -5.32 9.55 -3.36
N ILE A 322 -5.54 10.07 -4.57
CA ILE A 322 -6.13 9.30 -5.67
C ILE A 322 -5.22 8.12 -6.06
N ALA A 323 -3.91 8.34 -6.15
CA ALA A 323 -2.95 7.27 -6.46
C ALA A 323 -3.00 6.16 -5.40
N ARG A 324 -3.07 6.51 -4.10
CA ARG A 324 -3.22 5.57 -2.98
C ARG A 324 -4.55 4.82 -3.02
N ILE A 325 -5.66 5.50 -3.34
CA ILE A 325 -6.97 4.86 -3.55
C ILE A 325 -6.87 3.78 -4.61
N PHE A 326 -6.29 4.08 -5.77
CA PHE A 326 -6.14 3.09 -6.83
C PHE A 326 -5.17 1.97 -6.45
N TYR A 327 -4.11 2.28 -5.70
CA TYR A 327 -3.13 1.29 -5.23
C TYR A 327 -3.78 0.24 -4.31
N GLU A 328 -4.63 0.64 -3.36
CA GLU A 328 -5.26 -0.34 -2.45
C GLU A 328 -6.54 -0.96 -3.03
N VAL A 329 -7.36 -0.19 -3.77
CA VAL A 329 -8.71 -0.63 -4.17
C VAL A 329 -8.71 -1.35 -5.53
N ASN A 330 -7.95 -0.89 -6.53
CA ASN A 330 -8.00 -1.44 -7.89
C ASN A 330 -7.13 -2.70 -8.04
N ALA A 331 -7.49 -3.75 -7.32
CA ALA A 331 -6.77 -5.03 -7.33
C ALA A 331 -6.70 -5.69 -8.72
N SER A 332 -7.59 -5.35 -9.65
CA SER A 332 -7.59 -5.88 -11.02
C SER A 332 -6.56 -5.23 -11.96
N TRP A 333 -5.94 -4.13 -11.56
CA TRP A 333 -5.00 -3.37 -12.41
C TRP A 333 -5.63 -2.93 -13.71
N THR A 334 -6.94 -2.66 -13.68
CA THR A 334 -7.73 -2.24 -14.83
C THR A 334 -7.79 -0.73 -14.99
N GLY A 335 -7.30 0.04 -14.00
CA GLY A 335 -7.48 1.49 -13.91
C GLY A 335 -8.95 1.89 -13.78
N ARG A 336 -9.81 0.94 -13.39
CA ARG A 336 -11.27 1.08 -13.33
C ARG A 336 -11.76 0.41 -12.06
N ILE A 337 -12.03 1.20 -11.02
CA ILE A 337 -12.57 0.68 -9.75
C ILE A 337 -14.02 0.26 -9.97
N THR A 338 -14.28 -1.03 -9.85
CA THR A 338 -15.64 -1.58 -9.97
C THR A 338 -16.38 -1.54 -8.63
N CYS A 339 -17.72 -1.66 -8.67
CA CYS A 339 -18.52 -1.80 -7.44
C CYS A 339 -18.04 -2.97 -6.56
N GLN A 340 -17.56 -4.07 -7.17
CA GLN A 340 -17.09 -5.23 -6.41
C GLN A 340 -15.76 -4.98 -5.70
N GLU A 341 -14.83 -4.27 -6.34
CA GLU A 341 -13.57 -3.86 -5.71
C GLU A 341 -13.85 -2.89 -4.56
N LEU A 342 -14.73 -1.91 -4.79
CA LEU A 342 -15.13 -0.95 -3.76
C LEU A 342 -15.76 -1.65 -2.53
N ARG A 343 -16.65 -2.63 -2.73
CA ARG A 343 -17.26 -3.43 -1.65
C ARG A 343 -16.26 -4.22 -0.81
N ARG A 344 -15.14 -4.63 -1.42
CA ARG A 344 -14.08 -5.39 -0.74
C ARG A 344 -13.04 -4.49 -0.07
N SER A 345 -13.10 -3.20 -0.33
CA SER A 345 -12.19 -2.21 0.22
C SER A 345 -12.74 -1.55 1.47
N LYS A 346 -11.86 -0.88 2.20
CA LYS A 346 -12.20 -0.04 3.35
C LYS A 346 -12.52 1.42 3.00
N LEU A 347 -12.40 1.82 1.73
CA LEU A 347 -12.48 3.23 1.30
C LEU A 347 -13.73 3.97 1.80
N LEU A 348 -14.93 3.39 1.65
CA LEU A 348 -16.16 4.06 2.08
C LEU A 348 -16.25 4.19 3.60
N ALA A 349 -15.74 3.20 4.34
CA ALA A 349 -15.67 3.28 5.80
C ALA A 349 -14.66 4.34 6.24
N THR A 350 -13.51 4.44 5.55
CA THR A 350 -12.51 5.47 5.81
C THR A 350 -13.07 6.87 5.54
N ILE A 351 -13.73 7.11 4.40
CA ILE A 351 -14.39 8.39 4.09
C ILE A 351 -15.43 8.76 5.16
N ALA A 352 -16.18 7.78 5.67
CA ALA A 352 -17.14 8.02 6.74
C ALA A 352 -16.44 8.43 8.05
N SER A 353 -15.30 7.82 8.37
CA SER A 353 -14.54 8.13 9.59
C SER A 353 -13.92 9.53 9.63
N LEU A 354 -13.70 10.16 8.46
CA LEU A 354 -13.13 11.50 8.35
C LEU A 354 -13.97 12.58 9.05
N GLU A 355 -15.27 12.37 9.24
CA GLU A 355 -16.09 13.36 9.95
C GLU A 355 -15.98 13.28 11.48
N LEU A 356 -15.30 12.24 11.99
CA LEU A 356 -15.19 11.94 13.41
C LEU A 356 -13.80 12.28 13.99
N LYS A 357 -12.81 12.53 13.13
CA LYS A 357 -11.42 12.76 13.50
C LYS A 357 -10.98 14.11 12.97
N ASP A 358 -10.59 15.01 13.88
CA ASP A 358 -10.14 16.35 13.48
C ASP A 358 -8.70 16.34 12.96
N ASP A 359 -7.85 15.45 13.49
CA ASP A 359 -6.52 15.16 12.95
C ASP A 359 -6.61 14.17 11.79
N ILE A 360 -6.22 14.63 10.60
CA ILE A 360 -6.23 13.82 9.37
C ILE A 360 -5.23 12.65 9.43
N ASN A 361 -4.18 12.76 10.26
CA ASN A 361 -3.12 11.75 10.35
C ASN A 361 -3.50 10.54 11.21
N GLU A 362 -4.53 10.65 12.04
CA GLU A 362 -5.13 9.49 12.70
C GLU A 362 -5.80 8.51 11.70
N VAL A 363 -6.03 8.97 10.46
CA VAL A 363 -6.53 8.15 9.35
C VAL A 363 -5.37 7.87 8.40
N THR A 364 -4.56 6.86 8.74
CA THR A 364 -3.39 6.45 7.94
C THR A 364 -3.78 6.02 6.52
N ASP A 365 -4.97 5.45 6.38
CA ASP A 365 -5.55 4.98 5.12
C ASP A 365 -5.94 6.13 4.18
N PHE A 366 -5.35 6.15 2.99
CA PHE A 366 -5.58 7.09 1.89
C PHE A 366 -5.24 8.57 2.16
N PHE A 367 -5.72 9.15 3.27
CA PHE A 367 -5.83 10.59 3.48
C PHE A 367 -4.77 11.21 4.40
N SER A 368 -3.96 10.42 5.12
CA SER A 368 -2.88 10.94 5.97
C SER A 368 -1.99 11.94 5.22
N TYR A 369 -1.83 13.12 5.81
CA TYR A 369 -0.96 14.19 5.33
C TYR A 369 0.51 13.85 5.54
N GLU A 370 0.87 13.24 6.68
CA GLU A 370 2.24 12.77 6.96
C GLU A 370 2.75 11.82 5.87
N HIS A 371 1.91 10.86 5.45
CA HIS A 371 2.24 9.95 4.36
C HIS A 371 2.46 10.70 3.04
N PHE A 372 1.61 11.67 2.72
CA PHE A 372 1.78 12.51 1.54
C PHE A 372 3.10 13.29 1.59
N TYR A 373 3.42 13.90 2.73
CA TYR A 373 4.60 14.72 2.91
C TYR A 373 5.88 13.92 2.63
N VAL A 374 5.99 12.73 3.22
CA VAL A 374 7.13 11.82 2.99
C VAL A 374 7.25 11.47 1.50
N ILE A 375 6.14 11.12 0.84
CA ILE A 375 6.14 10.78 -0.59
C ILE A 375 6.61 11.97 -1.43
N TYR A 376 6.11 13.18 -1.11
CA TYR A 376 6.44 14.39 -1.84
C TYR A 376 7.91 14.79 -1.65
N CYS A 377 8.43 14.80 -0.43
CA CYS A 377 9.84 15.12 -0.17
C CYS A 377 10.77 14.13 -0.88
N LYS A 378 10.45 12.83 -0.84
CA LYS A 378 11.23 11.82 -1.59
C LYS A 378 11.20 12.03 -3.10
N PHE A 379 10.07 12.48 -3.65
CA PHE A 379 10.00 12.83 -5.07
C PHE A 379 10.87 14.06 -5.37
N TRP A 380 10.73 15.10 -4.55
CA TRP A 380 11.45 16.37 -4.70
C TRP A 380 12.97 16.20 -4.62
N ASP A 381 13.47 15.34 -3.71
CA ASP A 381 14.90 15.01 -3.59
C ASP A 381 15.48 14.39 -4.87
N ILE A 382 14.64 13.73 -5.67
CA ILE A 382 15.04 12.99 -6.87
C ILE A 382 14.87 13.85 -8.12
N ASP A 383 13.79 14.65 -8.19
CA ASP A 383 13.46 15.60 -9.27
C ASP A 383 14.30 16.88 -9.18
N THR A 384 15.60 16.78 -9.50
CA THR A 384 16.55 17.89 -9.34
C THR A 384 16.36 19.05 -10.32
N ASP A 385 15.76 18.81 -11.48
CA ASP A 385 15.45 19.82 -12.49
C ASP A 385 14.01 20.34 -12.39
N HIS A 386 13.24 19.84 -11.41
CA HIS A 386 11.89 20.27 -11.06
C HIS A 386 10.94 20.25 -12.26
N ASP A 387 11.13 19.29 -13.18
CA ASP A 387 10.31 19.15 -14.37
C ASP A 387 9.04 18.30 -14.12
N LEU A 388 8.90 17.79 -12.89
CA LEU A 388 7.78 16.99 -12.40
C LEU A 388 7.74 15.57 -12.98
N PHE A 389 8.84 15.13 -13.58
CA PHE A 389 9.07 13.78 -14.04
C PHE A 389 10.36 13.22 -13.46
N ILE A 390 10.36 11.92 -13.17
CA ILE A 390 11.57 11.20 -12.77
C ILE A 390 12.11 10.46 -13.99
N SER A 391 13.32 10.79 -14.40
CA SER A 391 14.03 9.99 -15.40
C SER A 391 14.62 8.73 -14.77
N LYS A 392 15.06 7.81 -15.63
CA LYS A 392 15.80 6.62 -15.19
C LYS A 392 17.03 6.96 -14.35
N GLU A 393 17.74 8.04 -14.71
CA GLU A 393 18.94 8.47 -14.02
C GLU A 393 18.64 9.08 -12.65
N ASP A 394 17.48 9.75 -12.53
CA ASP A 394 17.03 10.27 -11.24
C ASP A 394 16.65 9.10 -10.31
N LEU A 395 15.89 8.13 -10.82
CA LEU A 395 15.47 6.96 -10.03
C LEU A 395 16.67 6.12 -9.54
N ARG A 396 17.77 6.06 -10.30
CA ARG A 396 19.01 5.40 -9.86
C ARG A 396 19.58 5.99 -8.58
N ARG A 397 19.46 7.30 -8.36
CA ARG A 397 19.97 7.97 -7.16
C ARG A 397 19.12 7.68 -5.93
N HIS A 398 17.89 7.19 -6.10
CA HIS A 398 16.99 6.89 -5.01
C HIS A 398 17.63 5.90 -4.00
N ASN A 399 17.53 6.24 -2.71
CA ASN A 399 18.09 5.46 -1.60
C ASN A 399 19.56 5.06 -1.80
N ASN A 400 20.38 5.98 -2.33
CA ASN A 400 21.81 5.80 -2.60
C ASN A 400 22.12 4.61 -3.52
N TYR A 401 21.43 4.53 -4.66
CA TYR A 401 21.60 3.43 -5.62
C TYR A 401 21.29 2.07 -5.00
N ALA A 402 20.21 1.96 -4.21
CA ALA A 402 19.83 0.69 -3.58
C ALA A 402 19.33 -0.35 -4.59
N LEU A 403 18.55 0.08 -5.60
CA LEU A 403 17.98 -0.78 -6.63
C LEU A 403 18.98 -1.08 -7.76
N SER A 404 18.87 -2.27 -8.35
CA SER A 404 19.69 -2.67 -9.50
C SER A 404 19.28 -1.94 -10.78
N ASP A 405 20.22 -1.75 -11.70
CA ASP A 405 19.92 -1.14 -13.00
C ASP A 405 18.87 -1.98 -13.74
N ARG A 406 19.00 -3.32 -13.75
CA ARG A 406 18.04 -4.21 -14.42
C ARG A 406 16.61 -4.01 -13.92
N ILE A 407 16.39 -3.84 -12.61
CA ILE A 407 15.02 -3.64 -12.11
C ILE A 407 14.50 -2.24 -12.45
N ILE A 408 15.36 -1.23 -12.43
CA ILE A 408 15.02 0.13 -12.87
C ILE A 408 14.58 0.12 -14.34
N ASP A 409 15.32 -0.56 -15.23
CA ASP A 409 14.93 -0.73 -16.65
C ASP A 409 13.53 -1.34 -16.78
N ARG A 410 13.21 -2.31 -15.92
CA ARG A 410 11.90 -2.98 -15.93
C ARG A 410 10.78 -2.06 -15.49
N ILE A 411 11.01 -1.17 -14.53
CA ILE A 411 10.01 -0.16 -14.14
C ILE A 411 9.63 0.73 -15.34
N PHE A 412 10.62 1.17 -16.11
CA PHE A 412 10.42 2.01 -17.30
C PHE A 412 9.97 1.23 -18.56
N SER A 413 10.00 -0.10 -18.53
CA SER A 413 9.58 -0.94 -19.67
C SER A 413 8.06 -1.00 -19.92
N GLY A 414 7.26 -0.38 -19.05
CA GLY A 414 5.80 -0.47 -19.05
C GLY A 414 5.23 -1.72 -18.39
N ALA A 415 6.06 -2.49 -17.70
CA ALA A 415 5.61 -3.64 -16.90
C ALA A 415 4.60 -3.25 -15.81
N VAL A 416 4.74 -2.04 -15.26
CA VAL A 416 3.97 -1.57 -14.10
C VAL A 416 3.14 -0.31 -14.32
N SER A 417 3.39 0.43 -15.40
CA SER A 417 2.58 1.60 -15.75
C SER A 417 1.70 1.35 -16.96
N ARG A 418 0.53 1.99 -16.89
CA ARG A 418 -0.46 2.03 -17.96
C ARG A 418 -0.36 3.34 -18.75
N ASN A 419 0.45 4.28 -18.25
CA ASN A 419 0.65 5.56 -18.86
C ASN A 419 1.59 5.41 -20.06
N LYS A 420 1.19 5.96 -21.20
CA LYS A 420 1.99 5.91 -22.43
C LYS A 420 3.30 6.69 -22.27
N SER A 421 3.31 7.71 -21.39
CA SER A 421 4.49 8.54 -21.10
C SER A 421 5.72 7.72 -20.72
N LEU A 422 5.56 6.71 -19.86
CA LEU A 422 6.67 5.87 -19.42
C LEU A 422 7.26 5.04 -20.58
N LEU A 423 6.41 4.56 -21.48
CA LEU A 423 6.81 3.75 -22.63
C LEU A 423 7.46 4.58 -23.74
N THR A 424 6.96 5.80 -24.00
CA THR A 424 7.40 6.61 -25.14
C THR A 424 8.51 7.60 -24.80
N GLU A 425 8.51 8.12 -23.57
CA GLU A 425 9.39 9.22 -23.15
C GLU A 425 10.39 8.79 -22.07
N SER A 426 10.29 7.56 -21.55
CA SER A 426 11.14 7.06 -20.46
C SER A 426 11.15 7.99 -19.23
N ARG A 427 9.99 8.61 -18.97
CA ARG A 427 9.75 9.57 -17.89
C ARG A 427 8.61 9.10 -17.01
N MET A 428 8.84 9.02 -15.71
CA MET A 428 7.87 8.60 -14.70
C MET A 428 7.14 9.82 -14.17
N SER A 429 5.81 9.81 -14.21
CA SER A 429 5.00 10.89 -13.63
C SER A 429 4.94 10.79 -12.11
N TYR A 430 4.58 11.88 -11.42
CA TYR A 430 4.41 11.87 -9.96
C TYR A 430 3.47 10.75 -9.46
N PRO A 431 2.26 10.50 -10.02
CA PRO A 431 1.43 9.37 -9.61
C PRO A 431 2.09 7.98 -9.82
N ASP A 432 2.88 7.81 -10.88
CA ASP A 432 3.64 6.57 -11.10
C ASP A 432 4.74 6.42 -10.03
N PHE A 433 5.37 7.51 -9.61
CA PHE A 433 6.34 7.52 -8.51
C PHE A 433 5.69 7.17 -7.16
N VAL A 434 4.48 7.67 -6.88
CA VAL A 434 3.72 7.26 -5.67
C VAL A 434 3.58 5.73 -5.63
N TRP A 435 3.22 5.12 -6.75
CA TRP A 435 3.10 3.66 -6.86
C TRP A 435 4.43 2.94 -6.67
N PHE A 436 5.50 3.46 -7.26
CA PHE A 436 6.86 2.95 -7.08
C PHE A 436 7.25 2.96 -5.59
N LEU A 437 7.11 4.10 -4.92
CA LEU A 437 7.57 4.27 -3.54
C LEU A 437 6.76 3.39 -2.57
N LEU A 438 5.43 3.33 -2.74
CA LEU A 438 4.58 2.42 -1.95
C LEU A 438 4.94 0.95 -2.17
N ALA A 439 5.31 0.56 -3.40
CA ALA A 439 5.74 -0.79 -3.70
C ALA A 439 7.13 -1.09 -3.14
N GLU A 440 8.04 -0.13 -3.17
CA GLU A 440 9.42 -0.31 -2.73
C GLU A 440 9.55 -0.45 -1.21
N GLU A 441 8.77 0.33 -0.47
CA GLU A 441 8.84 0.38 1.00
C GLU A 441 8.03 -0.72 1.69
N ASP A 442 6.89 -1.16 1.14
CA ASP A 442 6.14 -2.31 1.65
C ASP A 442 6.03 -3.44 0.61
N LYS A 443 7.08 -4.27 0.53
CA LYS A 443 7.12 -5.47 -0.32
C LYS A 443 6.28 -6.65 0.17
N ARG A 444 5.59 -6.51 1.31
CA ARG A 444 4.64 -7.50 1.83
C ARG A 444 3.22 -7.23 1.35
N HIS A 445 2.92 -5.98 1.02
CA HIS A 445 1.61 -5.58 0.49
C HIS A 445 1.27 -6.37 -0.79
N PRO A 446 0.05 -6.93 -0.94
CA PRO A 446 -0.33 -7.71 -2.12
C PRO A 446 -0.09 -6.98 -3.44
N ARG A 447 -0.31 -5.66 -3.49
CA ARG A 447 -0.01 -4.90 -4.71
C ARG A 447 1.46 -4.72 -5.01
N SER A 448 2.30 -4.59 -3.99
CA SER A 448 3.74 -4.52 -4.18
C SER A 448 4.26 -5.83 -4.75
N ILE A 449 3.80 -6.97 -4.20
CA ILE A 449 4.19 -8.30 -4.71
C ILE A 449 3.90 -8.42 -6.19
N GLU A 450 2.75 -7.93 -6.63
CA GLU A 450 2.38 -7.98 -8.04
C GLU A 450 3.11 -6.94 -8.91
N TYR A 451 3.46 -5.79 -8.34
CA TYR A 451 4.30 -4.78 -8.99
C TYR A 451 5.66 -5.38 -9.32
N TRP A 452 6.35 -5.93 -8.32
CA TRP A 452 7.67 -6.53 -8.51
C TRP A 452 7.64 -7.81 -9.32
N PHE A 453 6.60 -8.63 -9.17
CA PHE A 453 6.41 -9.81 -10.01
C PHE A 453 6.34 -9.42 -11.50
N ARG A 454 5.56 -8.39 -11.85
CA ARG A 454 5.49 -7.88 -13.24
C ARG A 454 6.83 -7.37 -13.75
N CYS A 455 7.63 -6.74 -12.90
CA CYS A 455 8.98 -6.31 -13.27
C CYS A 455 9.92 -7.51 -13.50
N MET A 456 9.82 -8.55 -12.68
CA MET A 456 10.69 -9.73 -12.75
C MET A 456 10.32 -10.72 -13.85
N ASP A 457 9.02 -10.84 -14.16
CA ASP A 457 8.50 -11.63 -15.28
C ASP A 457 8.86 -10.91 -16.59
N LEU A 458 9.98 -11.32 -17.20
CA LEU A 458 10.59 -10.67 -18.35
C LEU A 458 9.79 -10.96 -19.63
N ASP A 459 9.31 -12.19 -19.77
CA ASP A 459 8.56 -12.64 -20.96
C ASP A 459 7.04 -12.55 -20.81
N GLY A 460 6.53 -12.31 -19.59
CA GLY A 460 5.13 -12.13 -19.30
C GLY A 460 4.33 -13.43 -19.28
N ASP A 461 4.98 -14.59 -19.11
CA ASP A 461 4.33 -15.90 -19.10
C ASP A 461 3.59 -16.22 -17.78
N GLY A 462 3.75 -15.36 -16.76
CA GLY A 462 3.12 -15.49 -15.46
C GLY A 462 3.90 -16.34 -14.47
N VAL A 463 5.18 -16.63 -14.74
CA VAL A 463 6.07 -17.42 -13.89
C VAL A 463 7.46 -16.79 -13.85
N ILE A 464 8.08 -16.72 -12.66
CA ILE A 464 9.52 -16.43 -12.56
C ILE A 464 10.28 -17.75 -12.70
N SER A 465 10.98 -17.87 -13.81
CA SER A 465 11.86 -18.97 -14.20
C SER A 465 13.26 -18.85 -13.58
N LEU A 466 14.04 -19.93 -13.65
CA LEU A 466 15.43 -19.92 -13.20
C LEU A 466 16.29 -18.93 -14.00
N TYR A 467 15.99 -18.73 -15.28
CA TYR A 467 16.69 -17.76 -16.13
C TYR A 467 16.48 -16.32 -15.62
N GLU A 468 15.26 -15.97 -15.23
CA GLU A 468 14.96 -14.63 -14.72
C GLU A 468 15.58 -14.39 -13.34
N MET A 469 15.59 -15.41 -12.48
CA MET A 469 16.33 -15.36 -11.22
C MET A 469 17.82 -15.13 -11.46
N GLU A 470 18.44 -15.90 -12.36
CA GLU A 470 19.84 -15.71 -12.75
C GLU A 470 20.08 -14.31 -13.33
N TYR A 471 19.18 -13.82 -14.16
CA TYR A 471 19.27 -12.49 -14.74
C TYR A 471 19.33 -11.40 -13.65
N PHE A 472 18.42 -11.36 -12.68
CA PHE A 472 18.52 -10.31 -11.66
C PHE A 472 19.70 -10.55 -10.69
N TYR A 473 19.91 -11.80 -10.26
CA TYR A 473 20.91 -12.10 -9.25
C TYR A 473 22.36 -11.93 -9.74
N THR A 474 22.63 -12.13 -11.03
CA THR A 474 23.97 -11.89 -11.61
C THR A 474 24.41 -10.43 -11.42
N GLU A 475 23.48 -9.48 -11.51
CA GLU A 475 23.82 -8.08 -11.24
C GLU A 475 24.05 -7.83 -9.75
N GLN A 476 23.25 -8.45 -8.87
CA GLN A 476 23.46 -8.35 -7.42
C GLN A 476 24.83 -8.88 -7.01
N MET A 477 25.27 -10.01 -7.57
CA MET A 477 26.62 -10.53 -7.34
C MET A 477 27.69 -9.51 -7.73
N ARG A 478 27.61 -8.93 -8.93
CA ARG A 478 28.55 -7.88 -9.37
C ARG A 478 28.56 -6.68 -8.41
N ARG A 479 27.39 -6.25 -7.93
CA ARG A 479 27.27 -5.12 -6.99
C ARG A 479 27.86 -5.45 -5.61
N MET A 480 27.70 -6.69 -5.14
CA MET A 480 28.36 -7.18 -3.92
C MET A 480 29.89 -7.22 -4.06
N GLU A 481 30.40 -7.67 -5.22
CA GLU A 481 31.84 -7.64 -5.53
C GLU A 481 32.39 -6.21 -5.53
N GLU A 482 31.68 -5.26 -6.14
CA GLU A 482 32.05 -3.84 -6.18
C GLU A 482 32.04 -3.20 -4.79
N ALA A 483 31.10 -3.62 -3.93
CA ALA A 483 31.04 -3.24 -2.52
C ALA A 483 32.10 -3.95 -1.65
N ARG A 484 32.95 -4.81 -2.23
CA ARG A 484 33.97 -5.62 -1.54
C ARG A 484 33.41 -6.57 -0.48
N ILE A 485 32.22 -7.09 -0.72
CA ILE A 485 31.60 -8.13 0.09
C ILE A 485 32.10 -9.46 -0.48
N GLU A 486 32.97 -10.16 0.24
CA GLU A 486 33.58 -11.41 -0.23
C GLU A 486 32.73 -12.64 0.16
N GLU A 487 31.89 -12.51 1.19
CA GLU A 487 31.02 -13.57 1.68
C GLU A 487 29.59 -13.37 1.15
N TYR A 488 29.32 -13.83 -0.06
CA TYR A 488 27.97 -13.89 -0.60
C TYR A 488 27.67 -15.27 -1.22
N GLN A 489 26.39 -15.61 -1.30
CA GLN A 489 25.95 -16.90 -1.81
C GLN A 489 26.17 -17.00 -3.32
N GLY A 490 26.67 -18.15 -3.80
CA GLY A 490 26.72 -18.42 -5.23
C GLY A 490 25.31 -18.55 -5.82
N LEU A 491 25.16 -18.33 -7.14
CA LEU A 491 23.86 -18.40 -7.83
C LEU A 491 23.07 -19.68 -7.51
N GLN A 492 23.71 -20.85 -7.57
CA GLN A 492 23.04 -22.13 -7.34
C GLN A 492 22.50 -22.25 -5.90
N ASP A 493 23.24 -21.78 -4.91
CA ASP A 493 22.84 -21.82 -3.51
C ASP A 493 21.74 -20.80 -3.21
N CYS A 494 21.83 -19.61 -3.82
CA CYS A 494 20.79 -18.59 -3.76
C CYS A 494 19.48 -19.13 -4.34
N VAL A 495 19.51 -19.69 -5.56
CA VAL A 495 18.33 -20.28 -6.22
C VAL A 495 17.69 -21.37 -5.36
N CYS A 496 18.49 -22.28 -4.80
CA CYS A 496 17.99 -23.31 -3.89
C CYS A 496 17.31 -22.68 -2.67
N THR A 497 17.95 -21.71 -2.03
CA THR A 497 17.42 -20.99 -0.86
C THR A 497 16.10 -20.30 -1.17
N MET A 498 16.01 -19.62 -2.32
CA MET A 498 14.78 -18.95 -2.75
C MET A 498 13.65 -19.94 -3.04
N LEU A 499 13.93 -21.07 -3.69
CA LEU A 499 12.93 -22.11 -3.95
C LEU A 499 12.44 -22.77 -2.65
N ASP A 500 13.33 -23.02 -1.69
CA ASP A 500 12.96 -23.56 -0.38
C ASP A 500 12.16 -22.56 0.47
N MET A 501 12.43 -21.27 0.30
CA MET A 501 11.71 -20.18 0.97
C MET A 501 10.30 -20.00 0.38
N VAL A 502 10.19 -19.92 -0.94
CA VAL A 502 8.92 -19.66 -1.64
C VAL A 502 8.03 -20.91 -1.68
N LYS A 503 8.63 -22.10 -1.79
CA LYS A 503 7.94 -23.41 -1.93
C LYS A 503 6.89 -23.37 -3.06
N PRO A 504 7.34 -23.17 -4.32
CA PRO A 504 6.44 -23.07 -5.44
C PRO A 504 5.61 -24.34 -5.63
N ALA A 505 4.40 -24.20 -6.14
CA ALA A 505 3.51 -25.34 -6.37
C ALA A 505 4.06 -26.28 -7.46
N GLN A 506 4.76 -25.71 -8.45
CA GLN A 506 5.47 -26.43 -9.48
C GLN A 506 6.98 -26.30 -9.28
N PRO A 507 7.77 -27.37 -9.41
CA PRO A 507 9.22 -27.29 -9.28
C PRO A 507 9.82 -26.26 -10.24
N ASN A 508 10.75 -25.44 -9.73
CA ASN A 508 11.53 -24.45 -10.50
C ASN A 508 10.67 -23.40 -11.24
N ARG A 509 9.43 -23.18 -10.80
CA ARG A 509 8.48 -22.25 -11.41
C ARG A 509 7.76 -21.46 -10.32
N ILE A 510 8.20 -20.22 -10.08
CA ILE A 510 7.59 -19.37 -9.05
C ILE A 510 6.44 -18.58 -9.68
N ALA A 511 5.20 -18.95 -9.36
CA ALA A 511 4.04 -18.18 -9.78
C ALA A 511 3.75 -17.03 -8.80
N LEU A 512 3.04 -15.99 -9.25
CA LEU A 512 2.60 -14.89 -8.39
C LEU A 512 1.84 -15.37 -7.13
N GLY A 513 1.00 -16.38 -7.31
CA GLY A 513 0.26 -16.99 -6.21
C GLY A 513 1.16 -17.61 -5.15
N ASP A 514 2.36 -18.06 -5.50
CA ASP A 514 3.32 -18.68 -4.57
C ASP A 514 3.93 -17.61 -3.66
N LEU A 515 4.38 -16.49 -4.23
CA LEU A 515 4.93 -15.35 -3.48
C LEU A 515 3.89 -14.74 -2.51
N LYS A 516 2.63 -14.62 -2.94
CA LYS A 516 1.55 -14.16 -2.04
C LYS A 516 1.28 -15.11 -0.86
N ARG A 517 1.54 -16.41 -1.03
CA ARG A 517 1.32 -17.44 0.00
C ARG A 517 2.51 -17.58 0.94
N CYS A 518 3.75 -17.43 0.48
CA CYS A 518 4.94 -17.69 1.29
C CYS A 518 5.18 -16.65 2.41
N LYS A 519 4.59 -15.45 2.29
CA LYS A 519 4.74 -14.31 3.24
C LYS A 519 6.16 -13.77 3.39
N LEU A 520 7.10 -14.27 2.59
CA LEU A 520 8.50 -13.85 2.54
C LEU A 520 8.87 -13.22 1.19
N ALA A 521 7.87 -12.75 0.43
CA ALA A 521 8.09 -12.14 -0.89
C ALA A 521 9.03 -10.94 -0.85
N GLY A 522 8.98 -10.11 0.20
CA GLY A 522 9.91 -8.99 0.37
C GLY A 522 11.37 -9.43 0.39
N VAL A 523 11.69 -10.46 1.19
CA VAL A 523 13.05 -11.04 1.24
C VAL A 523 13.47 -11.57 -0.12
N PHE A 524 12.59 -12.31 -0.80
CA PHE A 524 12.85 -12.80 -2.15
C PHE A 524 13.20 -11.67 -3.13
N PHE A 525 12.41 -10.58 -3.13
CA PHE A 525 12.63 -9.44 -4.00
C PHE A 525 13.91 -8.67 -3.66
N ASP A 526 14.16 -8.41 -2.38
CA ASP A 526 15.35 -7.68 -1.94
C ASP A 526 16.62 -8.45 -2.31
N THR A 527 16.66 -9.77 -2.11
CA THR A 527 17.77 -10.63 -2.57
C THR A 527 18.03 -10.50 -4.08
N MET A 528 16.99 -10.33 -4.88
CA MET A 528 17.10 -10.28 -6.34
C MET A 528 17.55 -8.92 -6.88
N PHE A 529 17.20 -7.81 -6.22
CA PHE A 529 17.46 -6.48 -6.83
C PHE A 529 17.64 -5.30 -5.86
N ASN A 530 17.46 -5.44 -4.55
CA ASN A 530 17.71 -4.36 -3.58
C ASN A 530 18.88 -4.72 -2.66
N LEU A 531 20.06 -4.15 -2.93
CA LEU A 531 21.27 -4.49 -2.20
C LEU A 531 21.21 -4.04 -0.73
N HIS A 532 20.74 -2.84 -0.44
CA HIS A 532 20.75 -2.32 0.94
C HIS A 532 19.80 -3.12 1.84
N LYS A 533 18.54 -3.31 1.42
CA LYS A 533 17.56 -4.08 2.21
C LYS A 533 17.95 -5.55 2.33
N PHE A 534 18.63 -6.11 1.32
CA PHE A 534 19.20 -7.45 1.40
C PHE A 534 20.27 -7.55 2.50
N LEU A 535 21.24 -6.62 2.52
CA LEU A 535 22.30 -6.62 3.52
C LEU A 535 21.77 -6.37 4.94
N ASP A 536 20.80 -5.46 5.07
CA ASP A 536 20.13 -5.21 6.35
C ASP A 536 19.44 -6.48 6.88
N TYR A 537 18.84 -7.28 5.99
CA TYR A 537 18.23 -8.55 6.35
C TYR A 537 19.25 -9.60 6.76
N GLU A 538 20.36 -9.76 6.01
CA GLU A 538 21.41 -10.75 6.34
C GLU A 538 22.13 -10.43 7.67
N GLN A 539 22.29 -9.15 7.99
CA GLN A 539 22.93 -8.70 9.22
C GLN A 539 21.97 -8.65 10.41
N ARG A 540 20.65 -8.75 10.19
CA ARG A 540 19.65 -8.64 11.25
C ARG A 540 19.73 -9.83 12.20
N ASP A 541 19.69 -9.53 13.51
CA ASP A 541 19.61 -10.56 14.56
C ASP A 541 18.33 -11.41 14.36
N PRO A 542 18.42 -12.77 14.31
CA PRO A 542 17.26 -13.65 14.26
C PRO A 542 16.19 -13.36 15.32
N PHE A 543 16.56 -12.78 16.48
CA PHE A 543 15.64 -12.40 17.55
C PHE A 543 15.00 -11.01 17.38
N ALA A 544 15.51 -10.16 16.49
CA ALA A 544 14.91 -8.85 16.20
C ALA A 544 13.52 -8.99 15.57
N ASN A 545 13.33 -9.99 14.70
CA ASN A 545 12.03 -10.30 14.10
C ASN A 545 10.95 -10.61 15.16
N LEU A 546 11.30 -11.20 16.31
CA LEU A 546 10.33 -11.43 17.39
C LEU A 546 9.93 -10.13 18.10
N ARG A 547 10.86 -9.18 18.24
CA ARG A 547 10.59 -7.87 18.84
C ARG A 547 9.74 -7.01 17.93
N ASP A 548 10.04 -6.97 16.63
CA ASP A 548 9.24 -6.24 15.63
C ASP A 548 7.79 -6.72 15.58
N ILE A 549 7.56 -8.03 15.80
CA ILE A 549 6.21 -8.61 15.88
C ILE A 549 5.49 -8.19 17.17
N GLN A 550 6.21 -7.93 18.26
CA GLN A 550 5.64 -7.52 19.55
C GLN A 550 5.45 -6.00 19.69
N GLU A 551 6.39 -5.19 19.21
CA GLU A 551 6.40 -3.73 19.38
C GLU A 551 5.59 -3.00 18.31
N CYS A 552 5.46 -3.56 17.11
CA CYS A 552 4.74 -2.93 15.99
C CYS A 552 3.58 -3.79 15.47
N ALA A 553 2.93 -4.54 16.37
CA ALA A 553 1.81 -5.41 16.02
C ALA A 553 0.65 -4.60 15.39
N GLY A 554 0.41 -4.82 14.09
CA GLY A 554 -0.73 -4.23 13.37
C GLY A 554 -0.40 -3.07 12.43
N MET A 555 0.81 -2.49 12.48
CA MET A 555 1.26 -1.49 11.50
C MET A 555 1.88 -2.17 10.28
N SER A 556 1.54 -1.67 9.09
CA SER A 556 2.19 -2.03 7.84
C SER A 556 3.64 -1.53 7.80
N ASP A 557 4.46 -2.13 6.93
CA ASP A 557 5.85 -1.69 6.76
C ASP A 557 5.90 -0.26 6.18
N TRP A 558 4.93 0.11 5.35
CA TRP A 558 4.74 1.49 4.85
C TRP A 558 4.46 2.48 5.99
N GLU A 559 3.53 2.18 6.90
CA GLU A 559 3.18 3.09 8.00
C GLU A 559 4.38 3.34 8.93
N LYS A 560 5.17 2.31 9.21
CA LYS A 560 6.40 2.45 10.02
C LYS A 560 7.42 3.34 9.31
N TYR A 561 7.68 3.08 8.04
CA TYR A 561 8.58 3.87 7.22
C TYR A 561 8.12 5.34 7.15
N ALA A 562 6.84 5.58 6.90
CA ALA A 562 6.30 6.93 6.79
C ALA A 562 6.41 7.69 8.12
N ALA A 563 6.09 7.04 9.25
CA ALA A 563 6.24 7.65 10.57
C ALA A 563 7.70 8.02 10.88
N GLU A 564 8.64 7.10 10.65
CA GLU A 564 10.08 7.32 10.87
C GLU A 564 10.63 8.43 9.97
N MET A 565 10.35 8.38 8.67
CA MET A 565 10.83 9.39 7.72
C MET A 565 10.22 10.76 7.99
N TYR A 566 8.94 10.83 8.38
CA TYR A 566 8.31 12.09 8.73
C TYR A 566 8.98 12.72 9.96
N GLU A 567 9.27 11.93 11.00
CA GLU A 567 9.98 12.41 12.18
C GLU A 567 11.38 12.96 11.82
N ILE A 568 12.13 12.26 10.97
CA ILE A 568 13.43 12.71 10.48
C ILE A 568 13.32 14.03 9.72
N LEU A 569 12.40 14.13 8.76
CA LEU A 569 12.21 15.35 7.96
C LEU A 569 11.86 16.55 8.84
N VAL A 570 10.95 16.38 9.80
CA VAL A 570 10.59 17.44 10.75
C VAL A 570 11.77 17.85 11.64
N ALA A 571 12.61 16.88 12.05
CA ALA A 571 13.80 17.16 12.85
C ALA A 571 14.88 17.89 12.05
N GLU A 572 15.10 17.53 10.78
CA GLU A 572 16.05 18.19 9.88
C GLU A 572 15.65 19.63 9.59
N GLU A 573 14.36 19.90 9.39
CA GLU A 573 13.83 21.26 9.19
C GLU A 573 13.98 22.11 10.47
N SER A 574 13.75 21.52 11.64
CA SER A 574 13.94 22.20 12.94
C SER A 574 15.42 22.54 13.18
N ASN A 575 16.35 21.68 12.75
CA ASN A 575 17.79 21.91 12.89
C ASN A 575 18.35 22.87 11.82
N GLY A 576 17.75 22.93 10.63
CA GLY A 576 18.07 23.93 9.60
C GLY A 576 17.80 25.36 10.08
N ALA A 577 16.71 25.56 10.81
CA ALA A 577 16.35 26.86 11.40
C ALA A 577 17.39 27.38 12.41
N MET A 578 18.03 26.49 13.18
CA MET A 578 19.10 26.89 14.13
C MET A 578 20.42 27.23 13.45
N HIS A 579 20.64 26.80 12.21
CA HIS A 579 21.86 27.11 11.47
C HIS A 579 21.76 28.43 10.70
N ASP A 580 20.56 28.81 10.25
CA ASP A 580 20.30 30.11 9.62
C ASP A 580 20.34 31.27 10.63
N ASP A 581 19.79 31.10 11.84
CA ASP A 581 19.85 32.15 12.90
C ASP A 581 21.28 32.45 13.38
N ALA A 582 22.24 31.53 13.17
CA ALA A 582 23.66 31.76 13.47
C ALA A 582 24.44 32.39 12.30
N ALA A 583 23.90 32.37 11.08
CA ALA A 583 24.53 32.92 9.88
C ALA A 583 24.11 34.37 9.57
N TYR A 584 23.03 34.87 10.17
CA TYR A 584 22.57 36.27 10.00
C TYR A 584 23.36 37.33 10.80
N ALA A 585 24.50 36.97 11.40
CA ALA A 585 25.32 37.92 12.14
C ALA A 585 26.44 38.60 11.32
N ASP A 586 26.77 38.12 10.11
CA ASP A 586 27.93 38.65 9.38
C ASP A 586 27.85 38.36 7.86
N ASP A 587 27.03 39.10 7.12
CA ASP A 587 27.42 39.75 5.85
C ASP A 587 26.20 40.37 5.15
N PHE A 588 26.26 41.69 4.97
CA PHE A 588 25.36 42.47 4.13
C PHE A 588 26.09 42.71 2.80
N GLU A 589 25.59 42.16 1.69
CA GLU A 589 25.52 42.80 0.34
C GLU A 589 25.36 41.78 -0.82
N ASN A 590 24.24 41.93 -1.54
CA ASN A 590 23.98 41.59 -2.97
C ASN A 590 24.23 40.16 -3.49
N MET A 591 23.16 39.42 -3.83
CA MET A 591 22.78 39.17 -5.24
C MET A 591 21.44 38.42 -5.38
N GLU A 592 20.56 38.99 -6.21
CA GLU A 592 19.46 38.40 -7.02
C GLU A 592 18.58 37.28 -6.40
N GLU A 593 17.35 37.69 -6.05
CA GLU A 593 16.22 36.88 -5.57
C GLU A 593 15.77 35.83 -6.61
N ASP A 594 15.85 34.55 -6.21
CA ASP A 594 15.18 33.43 -6.87
C ASP A 594 13.96 33.03 -5.99
N PRO A 595 12.73 33.01 -6.51
CA PRO A 595 11.54 32.67 -5.71
C PRO A 595 11.53 31.23 -5.14
N ALA A 596 12.53 30.40 -5.45
CA ALA A 596 12.64 29.01 -5.03
C ALA A 596 13.40 28.76 -3.69
N GLU A 597 14.05 29.76 -3.08
CA GLU A 597 14.68 29.58 -1.74
C GLU A 597 13.69 29.60 -0.56
N ASN A 598 12.44 30.04 -0.79
CA ASN A 598 11.39 30.05 0.23
C ASN A 598 11.03 28.65 0.80
N PHE A 599 11.43 27.57 0.11
CA PHE A 599 11.17 26.20 0.54
C PHE A 599 12.02 25.79 1.76
N ARG A 600 13.20 26.41 1.96
CA ARG A 600 14.03 26.15 3.16
C ARG A 600 13.95 27.26 4.21
N SER A 601 13.75 28.51 3.80
CA SER A 601 13.72 29.65 4.72
C SER A 601 12.32 30.28 4.78
N GLY A 602 11.42 29.71 5.58
CA GLY A 602 10.35 30.47 6.22
C GLY A 602 8.90 30.05 5.98
N GLU A 603 8.54 29.41 4.87
CA GLU A 603 7.14 28.98 4.65
C GLU A 603 6.84 27.61 5.27
N GLY A 604 7.72 26.61 5.11
CA GLY A 604 7.58 25.30 5.78
C GLY A 604 7.64 25.39 7.31
N LEU A 605 8.46 26.29 7.85
CA LEU A 605 8.61 26.56 9.29
C LEU A 605 7.33 27.13 9.92
N LYS A 606 6.70 28.13 9.29
CA LYS A 606 5.41 28.67 9.77
C LYS A 606 4.26 27.65 9.63
N PHE A 607 4.34 26.81 8.61
CA PHE A 607 3.34 25.79 8.29
C PHE A 607 3.37 24.60 9.27
N LEU A 608 4.54 24.15 9.71
CA LEU A 608 4.68 23.08 10.71
C LEU A 608 4.52 23.56 12.15
N GLU A 609 4.87 24.81 12.46
CA GLU A 609 4.57 25.40 13.79
C GLU A 609 3.06 25.49 14.03
N SER A 610 2.25 25.73 12.99
CA SER A 610 0.79 25.63 13.05
C SER A 610 0.31 24.22 13.43
N PHE A 611 1.06 23.17 13.11
CA PHE A 611 0.67 21.78 13.37
C PHE A 611 1.02 21.32 14.80
N LYS A 612 2.12 21.83 15.37
CA LYS A 612 2.50 21.52 16.77
C LYS A 612 1.53 22.14 17.80
N GLY A 613 0.89 23.27 17.46
CA GLY A 613 -0.07 23.94 18.35
C GLY A 613 -1.41 23.21 18.57
N SER A 614 -1.72 22.15 17.80
CA SER A 614 -2.99 21.42 17.88
C SER A 614 -2.90 20.07 18.63
N LYS A 615 -1.72 19.65 19.08
CA LYS A 615 -1.54 18.44 19.92
C LYS A 615 -1.63 18.70 21.43
N GLU A 616 -1.75 19.94 21.85
CA GLU A 616 -2.05 20.31 23.24
C GLU A 616 -3.41 21.04 23.28
N ILE A 617 -4.50 20.29 23.50
CA ILE A 617 -5.70 20.63 24.28
C ILE A 617 -6.48 19.33 24.56
#